data_AF-A0A553KUA9-F1
#
_entry.id   AF-A0A553KUA9-F1
#
_cell.length_a   1.000
_cell.length_b   1.000
_cell.length_c   1.000
_cell.angle_alpha   90.00
_cell.angle_beta   90.00
_cell.angle_gamma   90.00
#
_symmetry.space_group_name_H-M   'P 1'
#
loop_
_entity.id
_entity.type
_entity.pdbx_description
1 polymer ?
#
loop_
_entity_poly.entity_id
_entity_poly.type
_entity_poly.pdbx_seq_one_letter_code
_entity_poly.pdbx_strand_id
1 'polypeptide(L)'
;MVVNLQSSWRDIAVLHALYSLLLTAALSIPAGQPFSIDHPTPSAVSVERADAFETVSAPYPPTVRDALNQVRKSGGHTVVRADGKTYVVIGVGQRPTGGYRLVAERVQRTGAHGFVIHVREQKPAAGAMKTQVISYPTLVVALPDAQAQVQVTIS
;
A
#
# COMPACT_ATOMS: atom_id res chain seq x y z
N MET A 1 -57.91 -4.81 -31.48
CA MET A 1 -58.56 -3.64 -30.84
C MET A 1 -57.51 -2.55 -30.77
N VAL A 2 -57.49 -1.68 -31.79
CA VAL A 2 -56.51 -0.60 -31.95
C VAL A 2 -57.30 0.69 -31.79
N VAL A 3 -56.95 1.51 -30.79
CA VAL A 3 -57.49 2.86 -30.67
C VAL A 3 -56.33 3.83 -30.69
N ASN A 4 -56.35 4.60 -31.78
CA ASN A 4 -55.47 5.67 -32.19
C ASN A 4 -55.89 6.97 -31.48
N LEU A 5 -54.96 7.77 -30.96
CA LEU A 5 -55.26 9.13 -30.55
C LEU A 5 -54.03 10.05 -30.76
N GLN A 6 -53.84 10.46 -32.01
CA GLN A 6 -53.22 11.74 -32.35
C GLN A 6 -54.26 12.86 -32.28
N SER A 7 -54.04 13.85 -31.42
CA SER A 7 -54.57 15.24 -31.44
C SER A 7 -54.28 15.81 -30.05
N SER A 8 -53.50 16.86 -29.82
CA SER A 8 -53.44 18.13 -30.51
C SER A 8 -52.07 18.77 -30.24
N TRP A 9 -51.36 19.15 -31.30
CA TRP A 9 -50.32 20.17 -31.20
C TRP A 9 -50.96 21.54 -30.97
N ARG A 10 -50.17 22.47 -30.42
CA ARG A 10 -50.43 23.92 -30.37
C ARG A 10 -51.42 24.30 -29.28
N ASP A 11 -50.89 24.57 -28.10
CA ASP A 11 -51.26 25.69 -27.23
C ASP A 11 -50.28 25.67 -26.05
N ILE A 12 -50.10 26.78 -25.34
CA ILE A 12 -49.03 27.02 -24.35
C ILE A 12 -47.66 27.37 -24.98
N ALA A 13 -47.71 28.07 -26.12
CA ALA A 13 -46.64 28.98 -26.52
C ALA A 13 -47.02 30.44 -26.18
N VAL A 14 -47.49 30.73 -24.97
CA VAL A 14 -47.66 32.10 -24.46
C VAL A 14 -47.53 32.10 -22.93
N LEU A 15 -46.32 32.02 -22.40
CA LEU A 15 -46.00 32.60 -21.08
C LEU A 15 -44.50 32.90 -20.93
N HIS A 16 -43.94 33.55 -21.97
CA HIS A 16 -42.70 34.31 -21.86
C HIS A 16 -43.06 35.80 -21.83
N ALA A 17 -43.35 36.33 -20.65
CA ALA A 17 -43.26 37.77 -20.41
C ALA A 17 -43.27 38.00 -18.90
N LEU A 18 -42.30 38.79 -18.44
CA LEU A 18 -42.08 39.22 -17.06
C LEU A 18 -41.47 38.16 -16.16
N TYR A 19 -40.14 38.09 -16.12
CA TYR A 19 -39.35 38.22 -14.89
C TYR A 19 -37.88 38.39 -15.32
N SER A 20 -37.61 39.54 -15.92
CA SER A 20 -36.26 40.03 -16.17
C SER A 20 -35.99 41.17 -15.20
N LEU A 21 -34.77 41.21 -14.68
CA LEU A 21 -34.11 42.33 -14.00
C LEU A 21 -34.27 42.40 -12.47
N LEU A 22 -33.18 42.12 -11.75
CA LEU A 22 -32.69 42.82 -10.55
C LEU A 22 -31.26 42.29 -10.28
N LEU A 23 -30.23 42.98 -10.76
CA LEU A 23 -29.44 44.02 -10.07
C LEU A 23 -28.24 43.44 -9.28
N THR A 24 -27.07 43.64 -9.86
CA THR A 24 -25.73 43.38 -9.33
C THR A 24 -25.42 44.16 -8.06
N ALA A 25 -24.88 43.47 -7.04
CA ALA A 25 -24.04 44.08 -6.02
C ALA A 25 -22.81 43.19 -5.79
N ALA A 26 -21.64 43.75 -6.08
CA ALA A 26 -20.34 43.13 -5.92
C ALA A 26 -19.98 43.01 -4.44
N LEU A 27 -19.58 41.82 -3.98
CA LEU A 27 -18.80 41.64 -2.77
C LEU A 27 -17.49 40.94 -3.13
N SER A 28 -16.42 41.72 -3.08
CA SER A 28 -15.02 41.28 -3.17
C SER A 28 -14.73 40.27 -2.06
N ILE A 29 -14.52 39.00 -2.41
CA ILE A 29 -14.00 37.99 -1.46
C ILE A 29 -12.50 37.84 -1.75
N PRO A 30 -11.63 38.08 -0.76
CA PRO A 30 -10.19 38.02 -0.92
C PRO A 30 -9.75 36.61 -1.32
N ALA A 31 -8.67 36.54 -2.10
CA ALA A 31 -7.97 35.32 -2.44
C ALA A 31 -7.54 34.55 -1.18
N GLY A 32 -8.43 33.69 -0.70
CA GLY A 32 -8.17 32.67 0.31
C GLY A 32 -7.53 31.48 -0.36
N GLN A 33 -6.27 31.28 -0.01
CA GLN A 33 -5.33 30.21 -0.36
C GLN A 33 -5.98 28.87 -0.77
N PRO A 34 -5.41 28.14 -1.76
CA PRO A 34 -5.82 26.77 -2.01
C PRO A 34 -5.65 25.98 -0.72
N PHE A 35 -6.71 25.29 -0.31
CA PHE A 35 -6.66 24.33 0.78
C PHE A 35 -5.57 23.31 0.47
N SER A 36 -4.38 23.51 1.01
CA SER A 36 -3.43 22.42 1.21
C SER A 36 -4.13 21.47 2.16
N ILE A 37 -4.66 20.38 1.61
CA ILE A 37 -4.92 19.20 2.41
C ILE A 37 -3.53 18.83 2.94
N ASP A 38 -3.26 19.22 4.19
CA ASP A 38 -2.25 18.59 5.04
C ASP A 38 -2.67 17.13 5.17
N HIS A 39 -2.45 16.36 4.11
CA HIS A 39 -2.24 14.95 4.26
C HIS A 39 -0.92 14.90 5.03
N PRO A 40 -0.86 14.24 6.20
CA PRO A 40 0.41 13.80 6.72
C PRO A 40 0.98 12.90 5.62
N THR A 41 1.81 13.48 4.77
CA THR A 41 2.83 12.75 4.03
C THR A 41 3.43 11.85 5.09
N PRO A 42 3.33 10.51 4.95
CA PRO A 42 4.12 9.64 5.79
C PRO A 42 5.52 10.17 5.56
N SER A 43 6.03 10.87 6.57
CA SER A 43 7.41 11.29 6.60
C SER A 43 8.12 10.01 6.24
N ALA A 44 8.76 9.99 5.08
CA ALA A 44 9.74 9.00 4.78
C ALA A 44 10.76 9.23 5.89
N VAL A 45 10.57 8.49 6.98
CA VAL A 45 11.56 8.35 8.03
C VAL A 45 12.67 7.65 7.27
N SER A 46 13.55 8.49 6.73
CA SER A 46 14.84 8.12 6.22
C SER A 46 15.49 7.38 7.38
N VAL A 47 15.41 6.05 7.34
CA VAL A 47 16.23 5.18 8.19
C VAL A 47 17.63 5.27 7.60
N GLU A 48 18.25 6.43 7.80
CA GLU A 48 19.66 6.60 7.60
C GLU A 48 20.37 5.83 8.70
N ARG A 49 21.29 4.96 8.27
CA ARG A 49 22.20 4.11 9.07
C ARG A 49 21.68 2.73 9.44
N ALA A 50 21.46 1.93 8.40
CA ALA A 50 21.38 0.49 8.50
C ALA A 50 22.30 -0.09 7.42
N ASP A 51 23.53 -0.45 7.80
CA ASP A 51 24.59 -0.85 6.89
C ASP A 51 24.12 -1.97 5.92
N ALA A 52 23.95 -1.59 4.66
CA ALA A 52 23.86 -2.42 3.45
C ALA A 52 22.88 -3.62 3.48
N PHE A 53 21.62 -3.43 3.85
CA PHE A 53 20.55 -4.36 3.49
C PHE A 53 19.47 -3.66 2.68
N GLU A 54 18.98 -4.34 1.66
CA GLU A 54 17.93 -3.82 0.79
C GLU A 54 16.68 -4.66 0.98
N THR A 55 15.55 -4.00 1.24
CA THR A 55 14.25 -4.65 1.08
C THR A 55 13.97 -4.72 -0.42
N VAL A 56 14.18 -5.89 -1.01
CA VAL A 56 14.12 -6.02 -2.47
C VAL A 56 12.67 -6.09 -2.91
N SER A 57 12.33 -5.28 -3.90
CA SER A 57 11.07 -5.38 -4.65
C SER A 57 11.27 -6.20 -5.91
N ALA A 58 10.19 -6.81 -6.42
CA ALA A 58 10.24 -7.58 -7.66
C ALA A 58 10.85 -6.77 -8.82
N PRO A 59 11.56 -7.39 -9.79
CA PRO A 59 11.59 -8.83 -10.08
C PRO A 59 12.62 -9.63 -9.24
N TYR A 60 12.17 -10.76 -8.70
CA TYR A 60 13.00 -11.66 -7.90
C TYR A 60 13.64 -12.77 -8.74
N PRO A 61 14.84 -13.24 -8.38
CA PRO A 61 15.39 -14.48 -8.92
C PRO A 61 14.40 -15.65 -8.74
N PRO A 62 14.35 -16.62 -9.67
CA PRO A 62 13.35 -17.68 -9.65
C PRO A 62 13.33 -18.46 -8.32
N THR A 63 14.50 -18.73 -7.75
CA THR A 63 14.66 -19.42 -6.45
C THR A 63 14.03 -18.67 -5.28
N VAL A 64 14.06 -17.33 -5.31
CA VAL A 64 13.43 -16.48 -4.29
C VAL A 64 11.91 -16.51 -4.43
N ARG A 65 11.37 -16.60 -5.67
CA ARG A 65 9.93 -16.75 -5.91
C ARG A 65 9.40 -18.08 -5.38
N ASP A 66 10.16 -19.15 -5.55
CA ASP A 66 9.78 -20.47 -5.05
C ASP A 66 9.75 -20.48 -3.52
N ALA A 67 10.75 -19.87 -2.88
CA ALA A 67 10.74 -19.67 -1.44
C ALA A 67 9.58 -18.78 -0.96
N LEU A 68 9.22 -17.72 -1.70
CA LEU A 68 8.03 -16.92 -1.41
C LEU A 68 6.77 -17.76 -1.42
N ASN A 69 6.58 -18.61 -2.44
CA ASN A 69 5.40 -19.48 -2.52
C ASN A 69 5.33 -20.48 -1.35
N GLN A 70 6.49 -20.98 -0.91
CA GLN A 70 6.57 -21.89 0.24
C GLN A 70 6.21 -21.18 1.54
N VAL A 71 6.91 -20.09 1.84
CA VAL A 71 6.75 -19.33 3.10
C VAL A 71 5.37 -18.69 3.20
N ARG A 72 4.72 -18.34 2.07
CA ARG A 72 3.32 -17.88 2.05
C ARG A 72 2.37 -18.92 2.64
N LYS A 73 2.59 -20.21 2.41
CA LYS A 73 1.72 -21.30 2.87
C LYS A 73 2.03 -21.72 4.30
N SER A 74 3.31 -21.89 4.63
CA SER A 74 3.74 -22.42 5.93
C SER A 74 3.95 -21.36 7.00
N GLY A 75 4.16 -20.10 6.61
CA GLY A 75 4.80 -19.11 7.48
C GLY A 75 6.28 -19.45 7.74
N GLY A 76 6.91 -18.67 8.61
CA GLY A 76 8.32 -18.82 8.99
C GLY A 76 9.27 -18.03 8.09
N HIS A 77 10.47 -18.55 7.90
CA HIS A 77 11.47 -17.93 7.03
C HIS A 77 12.28 -18.98 6.27
N THR A 78 12.88 -18.58 5.16
CA THR A 78 13.78 -19.41 4.35
C THR A 78 14.90 -18.54 3.80
N VAL A 79 16.11 -19.08 3.78
CA VAL A 79 17.30 -18.41 3.25
C VAL A 79 17.63 -19.01 1.89
N VAL A 80 17.72 -18.16 0.87
CA VAL A 80 18.03 -18.53 -0.51
C VAL A 80 19.25 -17.76 -0.97
N ARG A 81 20.11 -18.38 -1.78
CA ARG A 81 21.28 -17.73 -2.36
C ARG A 81 21.09 -17.61 -3.87
N ALA A 82 21.31 -16.42 -4.41
CA ALA A 82 21.24 -16.14 -5.83
C ALA A 82 22.10 -14.92 -6.15
N ASP A 83 22.70 -14.87 -7.33
CA ASP A 83 23.43 -13.68 -7.83
C ASP A 83 24.49 -13.12 -6.86
N GLY A 84 25.19 -14.01 -6.14
CA GLY A 84 26.21 -13.62 -5.16
C GLY A 84 25.67 -12.95 -3.89
N LYS A 85 24.35 -12.95 -3.69
CA LYS A 85 23.67 -12.40 -2.51
C LYS A 85 22.93 -13.48 -1.75
N THR A 86 22.65 -13.21 -0.47
CA THR A 86 21.74 -14.02 0.34
C THR A 86 20.41 -13.30 0.49
N TYR A 87 19.34 -13.96 0.12
CA TYR A 87 17.96 -13.49 0.26
C TYR A 87 17.29 -14.22 1.41
N VAL A 88 16.71 -13.46 2.34
CA VAL A 88 15.94 -13.99 3.46
C VAL A 88 14.48 -13.69 3.19
N VAL A 89 13.73 -14.75 2.91
CA VAL A 89 12.30 -14.69 2.64
C VAL A 89 11.56 -15.02 3.92
N ILE A 90 10.69 -14.11 4.37
CA ILE A 90 10.01 -14.17 5.66
C ILE A 90 8.52 -14.02 5.42
N GLY A 91 7.71 -14.79 6.13
CA GLY A 91 6.27 -14.68 6.10
C GLY A 91 5.65 -15.14 7.41
N VAL A 92 4.57 -14.48 7.78
CA VAL A 92 3.89 -14.77 9.06
C VAL A 92 2.66 -15.65 8.88
N GLY A 93 2.49 -16.23 7.69
CA GLY A 93 1.36 -17.08 7.33
C GLY A 93 0.08 -16.28 7.13
N GLN A 94 -1.05 -16.94 7.39
CA GLN A 94 -2.38 -16.42 7.09
C GLN A 94 -2.78 -15.28 8.04
N ARG A 95 -3.36 -14.20 7.49
CA ARG A 95 -4.03 -13.14 8.26
C ARG A 95 -5.48 -12.97 7.80
N PRO A 96 -6.41 -12.70 8.72
CA PRO A 96 -7.85 -12.74 8.44
C PRO A 96 -8.33 -11.56 7.59
N THR A 97 -7.56 -10.47 7.53
CA THR A 97 -7.91 -9.27 6.77
C THR A 97 -6.69 -8.77 6.00
N GLY A 98 -6.93 -7.85 5.06
CA GLY A 98 -5.86 -7.10 4.43
C GLY A 98 -5.32 -5.99 5.33
N GLY A 99 -4.16 -5.45 4.96
CA GLY A 99 -3.50 -4.33 5.66
C GLY A 99 -2.41 -4.77 6.64
N TYR A 100 -2.23 -6.06 6.87
CA TYR A 100 -1.07 -6.60 7.57
C TYR A 100 0.18 -6.52 6.67
N ARG A 101 1.31 -6.11 7.24
CA ARG A 101 2.60 -6.04 6.54
C ARG A 101 3.73 -6.52 7.45
N LEU A 102 4.80 -7.02 6.87
CA LEU A 102 6.05 -7.25 7.59
C LEU A 102 7.02 -6.13 7.30
N VAL A 103 7.72 -5.67 8.33
CA VAL A 103 8.72 -4.60 8.22
C VAL A 103 10.00 -5.06 8.89
N ALA A 104 11.12 -5.03 8.16
CA ALA A 104 12.44 -5.18 8.77
C ALA A 104 12.73 -3.91 9.58
N GLU A 105 12.81 -4.03 10.89
CA GLU A 105 13.13 -2.92 11.77
C GLU A 105 14.63 -2.68 11.83
N ARG A 106 15.38 -3.79 11.85
CA ARG A 106 16.82 -3.76 12.05
C ARG A 106 17.46 -5.01 11.48
N VAL A 107 18.57 -4.83 10.76
CA VAL A 107 19.49 -5.91 10.40
C VAL A 107 20.83 -5.56 11.01
N GLN A 108 21.36 -6.47 11.81
CA GLN A 108 22.61 -6.29 12.55
C GLN A 108 23.60 -7.33 12.08
N ARG A 109 24.79 -6.90 11.69
CA ARG A 109 25.90 -7.84 11.46
C ARG A 109 26.52 -8.22 12.79
N THR A 110 26.60 -9.50 13.09
CA THR A 110 27.12 -10.06 14.35
C THR A 110 28.47 -10.76 14.22
N GLY A 111 29.00 -10.89 12.99
CA GLY A 111 30.32 -11.45 12.73
C GLY A 111 30.73 -11.31 11.27
N ALA A 112 31.74 -12.07 10.84
CA ALA A 112 32.19 -12.05 9.43
C ALA A 112 31.05 -12.37 8.47
N HIS A 113 30.23 -13.38 8.79
CA HIS A 113 29.07 -13.80 8.00
C HIS A 113 27.76 -13.80 8.82
N GLY A 114 27.79 -13.41 10.09
CA GLY A 114 26.61 -13.46 10.97
C GLY A 114 25.70 -12.25 10.80
N PHE A 115 24.40 -12.47 10.67
CA PHE A 115 23.37 -11.43 10.61
C PHE A 115 22.16 -11.78 11.48
N VAL A 116 21.64 -10.79 12.21
CA VAL A 116 20.39 -10.87 12.96
C VAL A 116 19.39 -9.90 12.34
N ILE A 117 18.24 -10.42 11.93
CA ILE A 117 17.15 -9.63 11.32
C ILE A 117 15.98 -9.57 12.30
N HIS A 118 15.64 -8.36 12.74
CA HIS A 118 14.46 -8.07 13.53
C HIS A 118 13.34 -7.61 12.61
N VAL A 119 12.23 -8.34 12.64
CA VAL A 119 11.04 -8.07 11.83
C VAL A 119 9.86 -7.82 12.74
N ARG A 120 9.12 -6.74 12.49
CA ARG A 120 7.81 -6.53 13.11
C ARG A 120 6.69 -6.88 12.16
N GLU A 121 5.61 -7.41 12.72
CA GLU A 121 4.33 -7.45 12.04
C GLU A 121 3.56 -6.15 12.27
N GLN A 122 3.37 -5.37 11.22
CA GLN A 122 2.55 -4.17 11.25
C GLN A 122 1.08 -4.53 10.99
N LYS A 123 0.24 -4.30 12.00
CA LYS A 123 -1.22 -4.47 11.90
C LYS A 123 -1.86 -3.30 11.15
N PRO A 124 -3.03 -3.51 10.52
CA PRO A 124 -3.84 -2.41 10.01
C PRO A 124 -4.14 -1.39 11.12
N ALA A 125 -4.19 -0.10 10.77
CA ALA A 125 -4.49 0.96 11.73
C ALA A 125 -5.84 0.74 12.44
N ALA A 126 -5.91 1.09 13.72
CA ALA A 126 -7.15 1.04 14.48
C ALA A 126 -8.20 1.95 13.82
N GLY A 127 -9.42 1.44 13.64
CA GLY A 127 -10.50 2.18 12.97
C GLY A 127 -10.41 2.25 11.44
N ALA A 128 -9.35 1.72 10.82
CA ALA A 128 -9.30 1.61 9.36
C ALA A 128 -10.36 0.62 8.86
N MET A 129 -10.98 0.93 7.72
CA MET A 129 -11.76 -0.07 6.99
C MET A 129 -10.84 -1.24 6.63
N LYS A 130 -11.16 -2.43 7.16
CA LYS A 130 -10.41 -3.66 6.89
C LYS A 130 -11.06 -4.40 5.73
N THR A 131 -10.27 -4.74 4.73
CA THR A 131 -10.74 -5.63 3.66
C THR A 131 -10.91 -7.04 4.23
N GLN A 132 -12.11 -7.61 4.10
CA GLN A 132 -12.46 -8.96 4.55
C GLN A 132 -11.92 -10.01 3.57
N VAL A 133 -10.60 -9.98 3.38
CA VAL A 133 -9.88 -10.87 2.46
C VAL A 133 -8.68 -11.42 3.20
N ILE A 134 -8.54 -12.74 3.16
CA ILE A 134 -7.40 -13.45 3.72
C ILE A 134 -6.13 -12.97 3.03
N SER A 135 -5.13 -12.58 3.81
CA SER A 135 -3.84 -12.11 3.31
C SER A 135 -2.67 -12.97 3.82
N TYR A 136 -1.54 -12.88 3.12
CA TYR A 136 -0.32 -13.63 3.44
C TYR A 136 0.87 -12.67 3.41
N PRO A 137 1.12 -11.91 4.48
CA PRO A 137 2.18 -10.92 4.51
C PRO A 137 3.55 -11.60 4.39
N THR A 138 4.37 -11.11 3.45
CA THR A 138 5.73 -11.56 3.24
C THR A 138 6.70 -10.40 3.12
N LEU A 139 7.97 -10.66 3.40
CA LEU A 139 9.08 -9.72 3.31
C LEU A 139 10.30 -10.45 2.72
N VAL A 140 11.05 -9.77 1.87
CA VAL A 140 12.32 -10.27 1.34
C VAL A 140 13.41 -9.28 1.71
N VAL A 141 14.44 -9.74 2.41
CA VAL A 141 15.62 -8.95 2.76
C VAL A 141 16.81 -9.51 1.98
N ALA A 142 17.48 -8.68 1.19
CA ALA A 142 18.73 -9.07 0.56
C ALA A 142 19.94 -8.60 1.39
N LEU A 143 20.86 -9.53 1.58
CA LEU A 143 22.15 -9.33 2.22
C LEU A 143 23.23 -9.45 1.13
N PRO A 144 24.20 -8.53 1.07
CA PRO A 144 25.25 -8.54 0.06
C PRO A 144 26.28 -9.67 0.22
N ASP A 145 26.16 -10.48 1.28
CA ASP A 145 27.06 -11.58 1.57
C ASP A 145 26.43 -12.92 1.16
N ALA A 146 27.04 -13.61 0.19
CA ALA A 146 26.62 -14.94 -0.27
C ALA A 146 26.75 -16.03 0.81
N GLN A 147 27.57 -15.82 1.85
CA GLN A 147 27.80 -16.80 2.92
C GLN A 147 27.05 -16.44 4.22
N ALA A 148 26.15 -15.45 4.16
CA ALA A 148 25.41 -14.98 5.33
C ALA A 148 24.72 -16.10 6.12
N GLN A 149 25.02 -16.17 7.41
CA GLN A 149 24.35 -16.97 8.43
C GLN A 149 23.35 -16.06 9.12
N VAL A 150 22.06 -16.40 9.01
CA VAL A 150 20.98 -15.49 9.39
C VAL A 150 20.18 -16.05 10.54
N GLN A 151 19.99 -15.23 11.57
CA GLN A 151 19.00 -15.45 12.61
C GLN A 151 17.86 -14.45 12.41
N VAL A 152 16.62 -14.95 12.37
CA VAL A 152 15.42 -14.12 12.22
C VAL A 152 14.65 -14.11 13.52
N THR A 153 14.31 -12.91 13.99
CA THR A 153 13.42 -12.71 15.14
C THR A 153 12.21 -11.90 14.68
N ILE A 154 11.02 -12.45 14.93
CA ILE A 154 9.75 -11.80 14.62
C ILE A 154 9.09 -11.38 15.93
N SER A 155 8.72 -10.11 16.04
CA SER A 155 8.06 -9.50 17.22
C SER A 155 6.72 -8.85 16.88
#